data_AF-A0A8J7YF34-F1
#
_entry.id   AF-A0A8J7YF34-F1
#
_cell.length_a   1.000
_cell.length_b   1.000
_cell.length_c   1.000
_cell.angle_alpha   90.00
_cell.angle_beta   90.00
_cell.angle_gamma   90.00
#
_symmetry.space_group_name_H-M   'P 1'
#
loop_
_entity.id
_entity.type
_entity.pdbx_description
1 polymer ?
#
loop_
_entity_poly.entity_id
_entity_poly.type
_entity_poly.pdbx_seq_one_letter_code
_entity_poly.pdbx_strand_id
1 'polypeptide(L)'
;MTAVRDATVSDLPDVMNILDGAVLRADAAAVQDHIGDDEVLVAVSTDGERVLGALVLSGHHIDAVAVRRRRRGQGIGSALVEAAADRRERLTAEFDADLRSFYEGLGFTIEQTDESGRLWGERD
;
A
#
# COMPACT_ATOMS: atom_id res chain seq x y z
N MET A 1 5.88 -0.46 17.42
CA MET A 1 4.51 -0.66 16.93
C MET A 1 4.15 0.58 16.12
N THR A 2 3.68 0.38 14.91
CA THR A 2 3.22 1.41 13.98
C THR A 2 1.69 1.35 14.00
N ALA A 3 1.02 2.49 14.00
CA ALA A 3 -0.44 2.54 13.83
C ALA A 3 -0.78 2.75 12.35
N VAL A 4 -1.89 2.16 11.88
CA VAL A 4 -2.42 2.40 10.54
C VAL A 4 -3.75 3.12 10.65
N ARG A 5 -3.94 4.17 9.85
CA ARG A 5 -5.16 4.96 9.78
C ARG A 5 -5.41 5.41 8.35
N ASP A 6 -6.62 5.88 8.09
CA ASP A 6 -6.94 6.57 6.84
C ASP A 6 -6.11 7.85 6.75
N ALA A 7 -5.65 8.14 5.53
CA ALA A 7 -4.90 9.34 5.23
C ALA A 7 -5.84 10.55 5.23
N THR A 8 -5.27 11.70 5.54
CA THR A 8 -5.92 13.00 5.43
C THR A 8 -5.19 13.83 4.39
N VAL A 9 -5.81 14.91 3.92
CA VAL A 9 -5.16 15.82 2.96
C VAL A 9 -3.85 16.40 3.52
N SER A 10 -3.72 16.49 4.85
CA SER A 10 -2.46 16.91 5.50
C SER A 10 -1.32 15.91 5.35
N ASP A 11 -1.61 14.63 5.10
CA ASP A 11 -0.61 13.58 4.86
C ASP A 11 -0.11 13.59 3.41
N LEU A 12 -0.79 14.27 2.48
CA LEU A 12 -0.48 14.24 1.05
C LEU A 12 1.01 14.50 0.73
N PRO A 13 1.68 15.52 1.30
CA PRO A 13 3.11 15.75 1.01
C PRO A 13 4.01 14.56 1.39
N ASP A 14 3.69 13.91 2.52
CA ASP A 14 4.44 12.77 3.02
C ASP A 14 4.15 11.49 2.22
N VAL A 15 2.89 11.29 1.81
CA VAL A 15 2.49 10.20 0.92
C VAL A 15 3.20 10.32 -0.42
N MET A 16 3.17 11.50 -1.05
CA MET A 16 3.85 11.75 -2.33
C MET A 16 5.36 11.50 -2.22
N ASN A 17 6.00 11.95 -1.15
CA ASN A 17 7.42 11.69 -0.91
C ASN A 17 7.77 10.19 -0.88
N ILE A 18 6.87 9.39 -0.30
CA ILE A 18 7.04 7.94 -0.18
C ILE A 18 6.83 7.25 -1.54
N LEU A 19 5.79 7.63 -2.29
CA LEU A 19 5.47 7.09 -3.62
C LEU A 19 6.58 7.42 -4.63
N ASP A 20 7.05 8.67 -4.66
CA ASP A 20 8.19 9.09 -5.49
C ASP A 20 9.46 8.30 -5.17
N GLY A 21 9.73 8.06 -3.88
CA GLY A 21 10.86 7.27 -3.42
C GLY A 21 10.78 5.77 -3.75
N ALA A 22 9.57 5.28 -4.05
CA ALA A 22 9.29 3.95 -4.56
C ALA A 22 9.33 3.89 -6.10
N VAL A 23 9.59 5.02 -6.79
CA VAL A 23 9.60 5.14 -8.26
C VAL A 23 8.22 4.87 -8.87
N LEU A 24 7.16 5.08 -8.09
CA LEU A 24 5.80 5.07 -8.60
C LEU A 24 5.51 6.46 -9.16
N ARG A 25 5.06 6.54 -10.42
CA ARG A 25 4.52 7.80 -10.95
C ARG A 25 3.11 7.98 -10.39
N ALA A 26 2.99 8.71 -9.30
CA ALA A 26 1.71 9.14 -8.76
C ALA A 26 1.47 10.62 -9.12
N ASP A 27 0.24 10.96 -9.48
CA ASP A 27 -0.19 12.34 -9.64
C ASP A 27 -0.77 12.84 -8.31
N ALA A 28 -0.37 14.04 -7.87
CA ALA A 28 -0.77 14.56 -6.57
C ALA A 28 -2.27 14.86 -6.48
N ALA A 29 -2.90 15.27 -7.58
CA ALA A 29 -4.34 15.50 -7.60
C ALA A 29 -5.10 14.17 -7.53
N ALA A 30 -4.66 13.16 -8.28
CA ALA A 30 -5.23 11.82 -8.18
C ALA A 30 -5.12 11.25 -6.75
N VAL A 31 -3.95 11.35 -6.11
CA VAL A 31 -3.79 10.88 -4.72
C VAL A 31 -4.67 11.69 -3.76
N GLN A 32 -4.86 12.98 -3.99
CA GLN A 32 -5.77 13.79 -3.18
C GLN A 32 -7.22 13.34 -3.33
N ASP A 33 -7.66 12.99 -4.55
CA ASP A 33 -9.00 12.47 -4.80
C ASP A 33 -9.19 11.11 -4.09
N HIS A 34 -8.22 10.19 -4.19
CA HIS A 34 -8.24 8.92 -3.45
C HIS A 34 -8.25 9.11 -1.92
N ILE A 35 -7.60 10.14 -1.39
CA ILE A 35 -7.71 10.49 0.04
C ILE A 35 -9.15 10.91 0.37
N GLY A 36 -9.82 11.65 -0.52
CA GLY A 36 -11.22 12.05 -0.36
C GLY A 36 -12.21 10.88 -0.42
N ASP A 37 -11.84 9.80 -1.11
CA ASP A 37 -12.64 8.59 -1.29
C ASP A 37 -12.34 7.48 -0.25
N ASP A 38 -11.56 7.79 0.81
CA ASP A 38 -11.11 6.84 1.83
C ASP A 38 -10.34 5.64 1.24
N GLU A 39 -9.56 5.88 0.19
CA GLU A 39 -8.79 4.87 -0.54
C GLU A 39 -7.28 4.91 -0.21
N VAL A 40 -6.85 5.78 0.71
CA VAL A 40 -5.43 5.88 1.10
C VAL A 40 -5.25 5.58 2.58
N LEU A 41 -4.39 4.61 2.89
CA LEU A 41 -3.98 4.29 4.25
C LEU A 41 -2.55 4.74 4.50
N VAL A 42 -2.29 5.26 5.69
CA VAL A 42 -0.94 5.62 6.15
C VAL A 42 -0.55 4.83 7.39
N ALA A 43 0.69 4.35 7.37
CA ALA A 43 1.36 3.79 8.52
C ALA A 43 2.17 4.91 9.21
N VAL A 44 1.85 5.22 10.46
CA VAL A 44 2.49 6.30 11.21
C VAL A 44 3.41 5.79 12.32
N SER A 45 4.44 6.56 12.66
CA SER A 45 5.28 6.29 13.83
C SER A 45 4.48 6.30 15.12
N THR A 46 5.05 5.74 16.19
CA THR A 46 4.39 5.64 17.50
C THR A 46 3.98 7.00 18.09
N ASP A 47 4.72 8.07 17.75
CA ASP A 47 4.41 9.45 18.12
C ASP A 47 3.30 10.07 17.25
N GLY A 48 2.89 9.38 16.17
CA GLY A 48 1.85 9.82 15.23
C GLY A 48 2.32 10.91 14.25
N GLU A 49 3.56 11.39 14.39
CA GLU A 49 4.03 12.61 13.70
C GLU A 49 4.61 12.33 12.31
N ARG A 50 4.97 11.08 12.00
CA ARG A 50 5.66 10.75 10.75
C ARG A 50 4.98 9.63 10.01
N VAL A 51 4.68 9.86 8.74
CA VAL A 51 4.27 8.79 7.82
C VAL A 51 5.49 7.95 7.44
N LEU A 52 5.37 6.64 7.64
CA LEU A 52 6.42 5.64 7.43
C LEU A 52 6.19 4.83 6.14
N GLY A 53 4.93 4.68 5.75
CA GLY A 53 4.49 4.02 4.54
C GLY A 53 3.06 4.43 4.17
N ALA A 54 2.69 4.17 2.93
CA ALA A 54 1.37 4.45 2.39
C ALA A 54 0.89 3.26 1.55
N LEU A 55 -0.42 3.07 1.52
CA LEU A 55 -1.12 2.15 0.63
C LEU A 55 -2.23 2.93 -0.08
N VAL A 56 -2.35 2.76 -1.39
CA VAL A 56 -3.39 3.37 -2.23
C VAL A 56 -4.24 2.26 -2.81
N LEU A 57 -5.55 2.41 -2.71
CA LEU A 57 -6.56 1.54 -3.30
C LEU A 57 -7.20 2.22 -4.51
N SER A 58 -7.74 1.40 -5.39
CA SER A 58 -8.72 1.76 -6.41
C SER A 58 -9.85 0.73 -6.33
N GLY A 59 -10.89 1.05 -5.54
CA GLY A 59 -11.91 0.11 -5.11
C GLY A 59 -11.36 -1.05 -4.27
N HIS A 60 -11.20 -2.22 -4.90
CA HIS A 60 -10.63 -3.43 -4.29
C HIS A 60 -9.18 -3.70 -4.72
N HIS A 61 -8.67 -2.96 -5.71
CA HIS A 61 -7.31 -3.14 -6.18
C HIS A 61 -6.33 -2.32 -5.35
N ILE A 62 -5.20 -2.91 -4.99
CA ILE A 62 -4.07 -2.21 -4.39
C ILE A 62 -3.21 -1.66 -5.53
N ASP A 63 -3.40 -0.38 -5.83
CA ASP A 63 -2.61 0.34 -6.84
C ASP A 63 -1.15 0.52 -6.39
N ALA A 64 -0.95 0.73 -5.09
CA ALA A 64 0.39 0.96 -4.54
C ALA A 64 0.51 0.53 -3.09
N VAL A 65 1.66 -0.06 -2.75
CA VAL A 65 2.16 -0.17 -1.37
C VAL A 65 3.59 0.32 -1.34
N ALA A 66 3.85 1.38 -0.56
CA ALA A 66 5.18 1.97 -0.50
C ALA A 66 5.60 2.21 0.96
N VAL A 67 6.83 1.81 1.27
CA VAL A 67 7.46 1.99 2.59
C VAL A 67 8.83 2.60 2.40
N ARG A 68 9.17 3.61 3.23
CA ARG A 68 10.50 4.23 3.21
C ARG A 68 11.58 3.15 3.33
N ARG A 69 12.60 3.18 2.46
CA ARG A 69 13.63 2.13 2.35
C ARG A 69 14.28 1.75 3.69
N ARG A 70 14.60 2.74 4.54
CA ARG A 70 15.21 2.55 5.87
C ARG A 70 14.28 1.88 6.90
N ARG A 71 13.00 1.69 6.57
CA ARG A 71 11.95 1.11 7.43
C ARG A 71 11.42 -0.23 6.91
N ARG A 72 11.96 -0.73 5.79
CA ARG A 72 11.59 -2.06 5.26
C ARG A 72 12.04 -3.17 6.22
N GLY A 73 11.39 -4.33 6.15
CA GLY A 73 11.65 -5.46 7.04
C GLY A 73 11.09 -5.29 8.47
N GLN A 74 10.29 -4.25 8.73
CA GLN A 74 9.70 -3.97 10.04
C GLN A 74 8.20 -4.28 10.11
N GLY A 75 7.66 -5.01 9.14
CA GLY A 75 6.23 -5.37 9.07
C GLY A 75 5.28 -4.23 8.66
N ILE A 76 5.79 -3.06 8.27
CA ILE A 76 4.94 -1.90 7.91
C ILE A 76 4.05 -2.18 6.69
N GLY A 77 4.62 -2.80 5.65
CA GLY A 77 3.85 -3.18 4.45
C GLY A 77 2.75 -4.18 4.78
N SER A 78 3.07 -5.19 5.61
CA SER A 78 2.09 -6.17 6.08
C SER A 78 0.95 -5.50 6.85
N ALA A 79 1.28 -4.60 7.80
CA ALA A 79 0.27 -3.88 8.57
C ALA A 79 -0.64 -3.01 7.67
N LEU A 80 -0.11 -2.39 6.61
CA LEU A 80 -0.91 -1.64 5.65
C LEU A 80 -1.89 -2.55 4.89
N VAL A 81 -1.41 -3.67 4.37
CA VAL A 81 -2.24 -4.61 3.59
C VAL A 81 -3.28 -5.30 4.47
N GLU A 82 -2.92 -5.69 5.69
CA GLU A 82 -3.87 -6.24 6.68
C GLU A 82 -4.96 -5.22 7.01
N ALA A 83 -4.58 -3.97 7.27
CA ALA A 83 -5.55 -2.90 7.55
C ALA A 83 -6.46 -2.60 6.35
N ALA A 84 -5.98 -2.78 5.11
CA ALA A 84 -6.83 -2.70 3.92
C ALA A 84 -7.79 -3.89 3.83
N ALA A 85 -7.32 -5.10 4.17
CA ALA A 85 -8.13 -6.31 4.14
C ALA A 85 -9.23 -6.30 5.21
N ASP A 86 -8.99 -5.66 6.35
CA ASP A 86 -10.02 -5.46 7.37
C ASP A 86 -11.12 -4.48 6.92
N ARG A 87 -10.84 -3.62 5.94
CA ARG A 87 -11.77 -2.60 5.41
C ARG A 87 -12.52 -3.05 4.16
N ARG A 88 -11.97 -4.00 3.41
CA ARG A 88 -12.50 -4.44 2.11
C ARG A 88 -12.74 -5.93 2.16
N GLU A 89 -13.91 -6.36 1.70
CA GLU A 89 -14.27 -7.79 1.60
C GLU A 89 -13.37 -8.59 0.64
N ARG A 90 -12.66 -7.88 -0.25
CA ARG A 90 -11.77 -8.45 -1.25
C ARG A 90 -10.66 -7.45 -1.56
N LEU A 91 -9.47 -7.98 -1.77
CA LEU A 91 -8.31 -7.25 -2.27
C LEU A 91 -7.68 -7.97 -3.45
N THR A 92 -7.25 -7.20 -4.44
CA THR A 92 -6.40 -7.67 -5.53
C THR A 92 -5.15 -6.82 -5.64
N ALA A 93 -4.06 -7.36 -6.19
CA ALA A 93 -2.82 -6.63 -6.41
C ALA A 93 -2.04 -7.21 -7.58
N GLU A 94 -1.40 -6.34 -8.37
CA GLU A 94 -0.45 -6.75 -9.40
C GLU A 94 0.97 -6.31 -9.02
N PHE A 95 1.91 -7.25 -8.90
CA PHE A 95 3.22 -6.99 -8.31
C PHE A 95 4.36 -7.77 -8.98
N ASP A 96 5.59 -7.32 -8.75
CA ASP A 96 6.78 -8.02 -9.26
C ASP A 96 6.95 -9.40 -8.61
N ALA A 97 7.44 -10.38 -9.36
CA ALA A 97 7.61 -11.75 -8.88
C ALA A 97 8.43 -11.89 -7.59
N ASP A 98 9.35 -10.94 -7.32
CA ASP A 98 10.16 -10.90 -6.09
C ASP A 98 9.32 -10.64 -4.82
N LEU A 99 8.10 -10.11 -4.96
CA LEU A 99 7.16 -9.87 -3.86
C LEU A 99 6.23 -11.05 -3.60
N ARG A 100 6.39 -12.18 -4.30
CA ARG A 100 5.54 -13.37 -4.15
C ARG A 100 5.38 -13.80 -2.69
N SER A 101 6.49 -14.03 -1.99
CA SER A 101 6.45 -14.49 -0.58
C SER A 101 5.82 -13.48 0.37
N PHE A 102 5.87 -12.18 0.04
CA PHE A 102 5.21 -11.15 0.84
C PHE A 102 3.69 -11.26 0.74
N TYR A 103 3.14 -11.36 -0.47
CA TYR A 103 1.69 -11.48 -0.67
C TYR A 103 1.15 -12.87 -0.26
N GLU A 104 1.88 -13.96 -0.53
CA GLU A 104 1.53 -15.31 -0.05
C GLU A 104 1.44 -15.35 1.48
N GLY A 105 2.40 -14.73 2.17
CA GLY A 105 2.39 -14.64 3.64
C GLY A 105 1.22 -13.85 4.21
N LEU A 106 0.58 -13.01 3.40
CA LEU A 106 -0.62 -12.23 3.74
C LEU A 106 -1.92 -12.92 3.34
N GLY A 107 -1.86 -14.17 2.84
CA GLY A 107 -3.02 -14.97 2.46
C GLY A 107 -3.53 -14.72 1.06
N PHE A 108 -2.77 -14.04 0.19
CA PHE A 108 -3.14 -13.90 -1.21
C PHE A 108 -2.92 -15.23 -1.95
N THR A 109 -3.89 -15.61 -2.77
CA THR A 109 -3.71 -16.62 -3.82
C THR A 109 -3.05 -15.94 -5.02
N ILE A 110 -1.96 -16.51 -5.54
CA ILE A 110 -1.12 -15.87 -6.56
C ILE A 110 -1.16 -16.64 -7.88
N GLU A 111 -1.42 -15.90 -8.96
CA GLU A 111 -1.43 -16.37 -10.35
C GLU A 111 -0.39 -15.63 -11.20
N GLN A 112 0.03 -16.25 -12.29
CA GLN A 112 0.91 -15.61 -13.27
C GLN A 112 0.07 -14.73 -14.21
N THR A 113 0.58 -13.57 -14.56
CA THR A 113 -0.01 -12.73 -15.61
C THR A 113 0.60 -13.07 -16.98
N ASP A 114 0.03 -12.52 -18.04
CA ASP A 114 0.63 -12.59 -19.39
C ASP A 114 1.94 -11.79 -19.49
N GLU A 115 2.18 -10.87 -18.55
CA GLU A 115 3.40 -10.07 -18.48
C GLU A 115 4.51 -10.79 -17.71
N SER A 116 5.61 -11.06 -18.40
CA SER A 116 6.76 -11.73 -17.80
C SER A 116 7.31 -10.93 -16.61
N GLY A 117 7.33 -11.56 -15.43
CA GLY A 117 7.84 -10.98 -14.19
C GLY A 117 6.78 -10.31 -13.31
N ARG A 118 5.52 -10.25 -13.76
CA ARG A 118 4.38 -9.75 -12.98
C ARG A 118 3.46 -10.88 -12.54
N LEU A 119 3.02 -10.79 -11.31
CA LEU A 119 2.10 -11.72 -10.67
C LEU A 119 0.83 -10.99 -10.27
N TRP A 120 -0.30 -11.71 -10.32
CA TRP A 120 -1.57 -11.26 -9.81
C TRP A 120 -1.86 -11.96 -8.50
N GLY A 121 -2.32 -11.23 -7.50
CA GLY A 121 -2.75 -11.79 -6.22
C GLY A 121 -4.19 -11.40 -5.90
N GLU A 122 -4.95 -12.34 -5.32
CA GLU A 122 -6.29 -12.09 -4.79
C GLU A 122 -6.41 -12.61 -3.36
N ARG A 123 -7.14 -11.87 -2.53
CA ARG A 123 -7.52 -12.23 -1.17
C ARG A 123 -8.97 -11.84 -0.92
N ASP A 124 -9.76 -12.79 -0.41
CA ASP A 124 -11.11 -12.59 0.12
C ASP A 124 -11.12 -12.65 1.66
#